data_AF-G5NGE2-F1
#
_entry.id   AF-G5NGE2-F1
#
_cell.length_a   1.000
_cell.length_b   1.000
_cell.length_c   1.000
_cell.angle_alpha   90.00
_cell.angle_beta   90.00
_cell.angle_gamma   90.00
#
_symmetry.space_group_name_H-M   'P 1'
#
loop_
_entity.id
_entity.type
_entity.pdbx_description
1 polymer ?
#
loop_
_entity_poly.entity_id
_entity_poly.type
_entity_poly.pdbx_seq_one_letter_code
_entity_poly.pdbx_strand_id
1 'polypeptide(L)' 'AGAWWQPDENGIDKGGCANVLSSARITALAKGNSHQTMLVEVAKA' A
#
# COMPACT_ATOMS: atom_id res chain seq x y z
N ALA A 1 10.49 -8.01 12.80
CA ALA A 1 9.62 -8.40 11.67
C ALA A 1 9.19 -7.12 10.95
N GLY A 2 9.40 -7.03 9.64
CA GLY A 2 8.94 -5.91 8.82
C GLY A 2 7.68 -6.33 8.05
N ALA A 3 6.77 -5.40 7.84
CA ALA A 3 5.57 -5.65 7.05
C ALA A 3 5.93 -5.59 5.55
N TRP A 4 6.32 -6.74 5.00
CA TRP A 4 6.80 -6.89 3.63
C TRP A 4 5.72 -7.48 2.74
N TRP A 5 5.79 -7.20 1.44
CA TRP A 5 4.87 -7.77 0.46
C TRP A 5 5.07 -9.29 0.38
N GLN A 6 4.04 -10.05 0.73
CA GLN A 6 4.03 -11.50 0.76
C GLN A 6 2.65 -12.03 0.33
N PRO A 7 2.34 -12.01 -0.99
CA PRO A 7 1.05 -12.44 -1.50
C PRO A 7 0.89 -13.96 -1.43
N ASP A 8 -0.33 -14.40 -1.16
CA ASP A 8 -0.73 -15.79 -1.38
C ASP A 8 -1.03 -16.08 -2.86
N GLU A 9 -1.47 -17.30 -3.16
CA GLU A 9 -1.82 -17.74 -4.52
C GLU A 9 -2.95 -16.92 -5.17
N ASN A 10 -3.76 -16.23 -4.36
CA ASN A 10 -4.83 -15.35 -4.81
C ASN A 10 -4.40 -13.88 -4.89
N GLY A 11 -3.11 -13.59 -4.63
CA GLY A 11 -2.57 -12.24 -4.64
C GLY A 11 -2.88 -11.41 -3.38
N ILE A 12 -3.44 -12.02 -2.33
CA ILE A 12 -3.75 -11.31 -1.07
C ILE A 12 -2.50 -11.25 -0.22
N ASP A 13 -2.10 -10.05 0.19
CA ASP A 13 -0.96 -9.88 1.09
C ASP A 13 -1.23 -10.48 2.47
N LYS A 14 -0.36 -11.39 2.91
CA LYS A 14 -0.36 -11.88 4.30
C LYS A 14 0.76 -11.25 5.13
N GLY A 15 1.69 -10.52 4.50
CA GLY A 15 2.83 -9.88 5.17
C GLY A 15 2.53 -8.48 5.72
N GLY A 16 1.38 -7.89 5.36
CA GLY A 16 0.86 -6.64 5.93
C GLY A 16 1.51 -5.37 5.37
N CYS A 17 2.10 -5.42 4.18
CA CYS A 17 2.73 -4.30 3.51
C CYS A 17 1.74 -3.17 3.21
N ALA A 18 1.75 -2.10 4.01
CA ALA A 18 0.84 -0.97 3.81
C ALA A 18 0.98 -0.28 2.43
N ASN A 19 2.14 -0.43 1.76
CA ASN A 19 2.36 0.17 0.43
C ASN A 19 1.45 -0.43 -0.65
N VAL A 20 0.82 -1.60 -0.42
CA VAL A 20 -0.15 -2.18 -1.35
C VAL A 20 -1.42 -1.33 -1.46
N LEU A 21 -1.66 -0.46 -0.47
CA LEU A 21 -2.80 0.45 -0.40
C LEU A 21 -2.47 1.85 -0.96
N SER A 22 -1.22 2.10 -1.35
CA SER A 22 -0.79 3.43 -1.82
C SER A 22 -1.01 3.61 -3.33
N SER A 23 -0.99 4.87 -3.78
CA SER A 23 -1.01 5.22 -5.20
C SER A 23 0.39 5.51 -5.72
N ALA A 24 0.70 5.06 -6.93
CA ALA A 24 1.92 5.42 -7.65
C ALA A 24 1.87 6.81 -8.31
N ARG A 25 0.81 7.61 -8.06
CA ARG A 25 0.65 8.93 -8.66
C ARG A 25 1.71 9.90 -8.16
N ILE A 26 2.47 10.47 -9.10
CA ILE A 26 3.47 11.50 -8.82
C ILE A 26 2.93 12.91 -9.07
N THR A 27 3.52 13.90 -8.41
CA THR A 27 3.25 15.32 -8.69
C THR A 27 4.09 15.83 -9.86
N ALA A 28 3.54 16.74 -10.67
CA ALA A 28 4.25 17.25 -11.84
C ALA A 28 5.50 18.08 -11.48
N LEU A 29 5.44 18.84 -10.38
CA LEU A 29 6.51 19.73 -9.93
C LEU A 29 7.68 18.96 -9.29
N ALA A 30 7.41 18.22 -8.21
CA ALA A 30 8.45 17.63 -7.37
C ALA A 30 8.71 16.15 -7.65
N LYS A 31 7.88 15.50 -8.49
CA LYS A 31 7.94 14.05 -8.78
C LYS A 31 7.83 13.16 -7.53
N GLY A 32 7.35 13.70 -6.40
CA GLY A 32 7.09 12.95 -5.17
C GLY A 32 5.79 12.16 -5.23
N ASN A 33 5.70 11.12 -4.39
CA ASN A 33 4.52 10.25 -4.21
C ASN A 33 3.71 10.61 -2.95
N SER A 34 2.53 10.02 -2.79
CA SER A 34 1.61 10.31 -1.68
C SER A 34 1.56 9.23 -0.59
N HIS A 35 2.64 8.48 -0.36
CA HIS A 35 2.60 7.30 0.52
C HIS A 35 2.24 7.60 2.00
N GLN A 36 2.35 8.85 2.45
CA GLN A 36 1.95 9.29 3.79
C GLN A 36 0.52 9.87 3.86
N THR A 37 -0.24 9.79 2.77
CA THR A 37 -1.62 10.31 2.71
C THR A 37 -2.48 9.34 1.92
N MET A 38 -3.24 8.51 2.65
CA MET A 38 -4.06 7.44 2.09
C MET A 38 -5.43 7.44 2.77
N LEU A 39 -6.48 7.23 1.97
CA LEU A 39 -7.83 6.95 2.46
C LEU A 39 -8.16 5.51 2.09
N VAL A 40 -8.52 4.71 3.09
CA VAL A 40 -8.84 3.30 2.91
C VAL A 40 -10.11 2.98 3.67
N GLU A 41 -10.83 1.97 3.18
CA GLU A 41 -11.92 1.35 3.92
C GLU A 41 -11.37 0.15 4.71
N VAL A 42 -11.92 -0.07 5.90
CA VAL A 42 -11.59 -1.23 6.73
C VAL A 42 -12.85 -1.96 7.13
N ALA A 43 -12.78 -3.29 7.08
CA ALA A 43 -13.80 -4.18 7.59
C ALA A 43 -13.19 -5.09 8.65
N LYS A 44 -14.04 -5.61 9.55
CA LYS A 44 -13.62 -6.63 10.50
C LYS A 44 -13.20 -7.89 9.74
N ALA A 45 -12.08 -8.49 10.15
CA ALA A 45 -11.64 -9.80 9.67
C ALA A 45 -12.61 -10.92 10.08
#